data_AF-A0A946W926-F1
#
_entry.id   AF-A0A946W926-F1
#
_cell.length_a   1.000
_cell.length_b   1.000
_cell.length_c   1.000
_cell.angle_alpha   90.00
_cell.angle_beta   90.00
_cell.angle_gamma   90.00
#
_symmetry.space_group_name_H-M   'P 1'
#
loop_
_entity.id
_entity.type
_entity.pdbx_description
1 polymer ?
#
loop_
_entity_poly.entity_id
_entity_poly.type
_entity_poly.pdbx_seq_one_letter_code
_entity_poly.pdbx_strand_id
1 'polypeptide(L)'
;MSNYNGWTNRNTWLINLHFGGLLDGYKEDGLEVTADLIQEIWLDHIELETKHLDLIVMDFLDFEGINWEEIAEHYQVEEDE
;
A
#
# COMPACT_ATOMS: atom_id res chain seq x y z
N MET A 1 8.14 0.58 19.81
CA MET A 1 8.65 1.62 18.91
C MET A 1 8.47 1.12 17.50
N SER A 2 7.53 1.68 16.74
CA SER A 2 7.52 1.43 15.30
C SER A 2 8.74 2.16 14.72
N ASN A 3 9.67 1.42 14.12
CA ASN A 3 10.89 1.95 13.51
C ASN A 3 10.69 2.32 12.03
N TYR A 4 9.44 2.40 11.57
CA TYR A 4 9.09 2.56 10.16
C TYR A 4 8.13 3.73 9.96
N ASN A 5 8.45 4.88 10.56
CA ASN A 5 7.65 6.11 10.49
C ASN A 5 6.18 5.95 10.92
N GLY A 6 5.94 5.16 11.97
CA GLY A 6 4.60 4.92 12.51
C GLY A 6 3.95 3.62 12.04
N TRP A 7 4.48 2.97 11.00
CA TRP A 7 3.95 1.73 10.43
C TRP A 7 4.50 0.46 11.11
N THR A 8 3.76 -0.65 11.10
CA THR A 8 4.15 -1.88 11.77
C THR A 8 5.44 -2.49 11.21
N ASN A 9 5.69 -2.33 9.91
CA ASN A 9 6.87 -2.85 9.24
C ASN A 9 7.31 -1.97 8.04
N ARG A 10 8.49 -2.28 7.50
CA ARG A 10 9.08 -1.54 6.37
C ARG A 10 8.24 -1.65 5.09
N ASN A 11 7.70 -2.82 4.78
CA ASN A 11 7.00 -3.06 3.52
C ASN A 11 5.70 -2.27 3.50
N THR A 12 4.93 -2.29 4.59
CA THR A 12 3.74 -1.46 4.78
C THR A 12 4.05 0.03 4.63
N TRP A 13 5.11 0.52 5.28
CA TRP A 13 5.53 1.92 5.14
C TRP A 13 5.86 2.30 3.69
N LEU A 14 6.53 1.42 2.94
CA LEU A 14 6.90 1.70 1.56
C LEU A 14 5.69 1.79 0.63
N ILE A 15 4.66 0.97 0.85
CA ILE A 15 3.40 1.13 0.10
C ILE A 15 2.84 2.52 0.32
N ASN A 16 2.70 2.95 1.57
CA ASN A 16 2.23 4.29 1.89
C ASN A 16 3.13 5.39 1.29
N LEU A 17 4.45 5.22 1.33
CA LEU A 17 5.39 6.20 0.78
C LEU A 17 5.19 6.44 -0.73
N HIS A 18 4.86 5.38 -1.49
CA HIS A 18 4.78 5.44 -2.94
C HIS A 18 3.35 5.66 -3.46
N PHE A 19 2.35 5.10 -2.79
CA PHE A 19 0.95 5.16 -3.21
C PHE A 19 0.13 6.14 -2.37
N GLY A 20 0.68 6.69 -1.28
CA GLY A 20 -0.09 7.51 -0.36
C GLY A 20 -0.76 8.71 -1.00
N GLY A 21 -0.08 9.40 -1.93
CA GLY A 21 -0.68 10.51 -2.67
C GLY A 21 -1.82 10.10 -3.61
N LEU A 22 -1.83 8.86 -4.11
CA LEU A 22 -2.97 8.31 -4.87
C LEU A 22 -4.15 8.01 -3.93
N LEU A 23 -3.86 7.39 -2.77
CA LEU A 23 -4.86 7.03 -1.78
C LEU A 23 -5.48 8.27 -1.11
N ASP A 24 -4.69 9.32 -0.89
CA ASP A 24 -5.18 10.64 -0.46
C ASP A 24 -6.20 11.19 -1.47
N GLY A 25 -5.90 11.11 -2.78
CA GLY A 25 -6.83 11.53 -3.83
C GLY A 25 -8.15 10.75 -3.82
N TYR A 26 -8.11 9.44 -3.58
CA TYR A 26 -9.33 8.64 -3.43
C TYR A 26 -10.14 9.03 -2.22
N LYS A 27 -9.48 9.27 -1.08
CA LYS A 27 -10.15 9.78 0.13
C LYS A 27 -10.81 11.13 -0.13
N GLU A 28 -10.11 12.06 -0.79
CA GLU A 28 -10.63 13.38 -1.16
C GLU A 28 -11.85 13.30 -2.11
N ASP A 29 -11.85 12.32 -3.02
CA ASP A 29 -12.96 12.02 -3.93
C ASP A 29 -14.13 11.28 -3.24
N GLY A 30 -14.01 10.95 -1.94
CA GLY A 30 -15.02 10.21 -1.18
C GLY A 30 -15.10 8.73 -1.55
N LEU A 31 -14.04 8.17 -2.15
CA LEU A 31 -13.95 6.75 -2.46
C LEU A 31 -13.47 5.97 -1.23
N GLU A 32 -14.07 4.81 -1.03
CA GLU A 32 -13.69 3.91 0.06
C GLU A 32 -12.33 3.27 -0.24
N VAL A 33 -11.35 3.51 0.63
CA VAL A 33 -10.01 2.92 0.55
C VAL A 33 -10.00 1.63 1.38
N THR A 34 -10.22 0.49 0.72
CA THR A 34 -10.18 -0.84 1.34
C THR A 34 -8.83 -1.54 1.13
N ALA A 35 -8.50 -2.51 1.97
CA ALA A 35 -7.28 -3.31 1.84
C ALA A 35 -7.19 -4.01 0.46
N ASP A 36 -8.31 -4.60 0.02
CA ASP A 36 -8.42 -5.25 -1.29
C ASP A 36 -8.16 -4.28 -2.45
N LEU A 37 -8.73 -3.07 -2.40
CA LEU A 37 -8.51 -2.03 -3.43
C LEU A 37 -7.04 -1.63 -3.52
N ILE A 38 -6.39 -1.41 -2.37
CA ILE A 38 -4.97 -1.04 -2.33
C ILE A 38 -4.12 -2.17 -2.93
N GLN A 39 -4.43 -3.42 -2.58
CA GLN A 39 -3.71 -4.58 -3.07
C GLN A 39 -3.87 -4.76 -4.59
N GLU A 40 -5.08 -4.60 -5.13
CA GLU A 40 -5.34 -4.68 -6.58
C GLU A 40 -4.55 -3.63 -7.36
N ILE A 41 -4.62 -2.37 -6.94
CA ILE A 41 -3.90 -1.26 -7.60
C ILE A 41 -2.39 -1.49 -7.59
N TRP A 42 -1.89 -1.95 -6.45
CA TRP A 42 -0.47 -2.22 -6.30
C TRP A 42 -0.04 -3.40 -7.18
N LEU A 43 -0.83 -4.48 -7.24
CA LEU A 43 -0.57 -5.64 -8.11
C LEU A 43 -0.57 -5.26 -9.59
N ASP A 44 -1.56 -4.48 -10.03
CA ASP A 44 -1.66 -3.98 -11.41
C ASP A 44 -0.44 -3.12 -11.77
N HIS A 45 -0.02 -2.24 -10.85
CA HIS A 45 1.18 -1.41 -11.03
C HIS A 45 2.44 -2.27 -11.12
N ILE A 46 2.61 -3.23 -10.22
CA ILE A 46 3.79 -4.09 -10.21
C ILE A 46 3.83 -5.01 -11.41
N GLU A 47 2.72 -5.60 -11.84
CA GLU A 47 2.70 -6.44 -13.04
C GLU A 47 3.17 -5.64 -14.27
N LEU A 48 2.69 -4.41 -14.42
CA LEU A 48 3.07 -3.54 -15.52
C LEU A 48 4.56 -3.18 -15.51
N GLU A 49 5.08 -2.81 -14.34
CA GLU A 49 6.45 -2.33 -14.17
C GLU A 49 7.47 -3.47 -14.10
N THR A 50 7.09 -4.65 -13.59
CA THR A 50 8.03 -5.75 -13.34
C THR A 50 8.08 -6.81 -14.43
N LYS A 51 7.21 -6.75 -15.46
CA LYS A 51 7.18 -7.70 -16.58
C LYS A 51 8.50 -7.95 -17.31
N HIS A 52 9.47 -7.04 -17.15
CA HIS A 52 10.78 -7.10 -17.78
C HIS A 52 11.90 -7.49 -16.80
N LEU A 53 11.59 -7.65 -15.51
CA LEU A 53 12.54 -8.04 -14.49
C LEU A 53 12.78 -9.56 -14.55
N ASP A 54 14.00 -9.95 -14.15
CA ASP A 54 14.35 -11.36 -13.98
C ASP A 54 13.62 -11.95 -12.78
N LEU A 55 13.27 -13.24 -12.85
CA LEU A 55 12.59 -13.96 -11.75
C LEU A 55 13.38 -13.89 -10.45
N ILE A 56 14.71 -13.88 -10.50
CA ILE A 56 15.56 -13.75 -9.32
C ILE A 56 15.28 -12.42 -8.60
N VAL A 57 14.98 -11.33 -9.32
CA VAL A 57 14.64 -10.04 -8.72
C VAL A 57 13.26 -10.09 -8.06
N MET A 58 12.31 -10.80 -8.67
CA MET A 58 10.96 -10.99 -8.11
C MET A 58 11.00 -11.78 -6.80
N ASP A 59 11.90 -12.76 -6.66
CA ASP A 59 12.07 -13.55 -5.44
C ASP A 59 12.50 -12.70 -4.21
N PHE A 60 13.07 -11.51 -4.42
CA PHE A 60 13.44 -10.59 -3.33
C PHE A 60 12.29 -9.68 -2.88
N LEU A 61 11.14 -9.68 -3.58
CA LEU A 61 10.00 -8.88 -3.20
C LEU A 61 9.11 -9.66 -2.23
N ASP A 62 8.96 -9.12 -1.01
CA ASP A 62 8.18 -9.74 0.05
C ASP A 62 6.78 -9.11 0.15
N PHE A 63 5.83 -9.72 -0.55
CA PHE A 63 4.43 -9.27 -0.60
C PHE A 63 3.63 -9.70 0.63
N GLU A 64 3.95 -10.88 1.19
CA GLU A 64 3.25 -11.42 2.37
C GLU A 64 3.54 -10.58 3.62
N GLY A 65 4.68 -9.89 3.67
CA GLY A 65 5.03 -8.97 4.74
C GLY A 65 4.25 -7.66 4.77
N ILE A 66 3.42 -7.35 3.77
CA ILE A 66 2.66 -6.09 3.74
C ILE A 66 1.38 -6.22 4.58
N ASN A 67 1.17 -5.27 5.49
CA ASN A 67 -0.05 -5.18 6.28
C ASN A 67 -1.07 -4.26 5.59
N TRP A 68 -1.86 -4.81 4.66
CA TRP A 68 -2.82 -4.04 3.86
C TRP A 68 -3.94 -3.40 4.70
N GLU A 69 -4.39 -4.10 5.75
CA GLU A 69 -5.43 -3.60 6.66
C GLU A 69 -4.99 -2.33 7.39
N GLU A 70 -3.75 -2.28 7.87
CA GLU A 70 -3.22 -1.08 8.53
C GLU A 70 -3.18 0.14 7.59
N ILE A 71 -2.96 -0.08 6.29
CA ILE A 71 -3.02 0.99 5.30
C ILE A 71 -4.48 1.43 5.12
N ALA A 72 -5.41 0.50 4.92
CA ALA A 72 -6.83 0.83 4.80
C ALA A 72 -7.34 1.61 6.02
N GLU A 73 -7.04 1.13 7.23
CA GLU A 73 -7.38 1.81 8.49
C GLU A 73 -6.84 3.24 8.52
N HIS A 74 -5.59 3.47 8.09
CA HIS A 74 -5.00 4.81 8.03
C HIS A 74 -5.82 5.80 7.16
N TYR A 75 -6.38 5.31 6.05
CA TYR A 75 -7.13 6.13 5.10
C TYR A 75 -8.63 6.21 5.39
N GLN A 76 -9.18 5.28 6.17
CA GLN A 76 -10.59 5.27 6.59
C GLN A 76 -10.90 6.26 7.73
N VAL A 77 -9.89 6.78 8.44
CA VAL A 77 -10.13 7.70 9.55
C VAL A 77 -10.44 9.12 9.05
N GLU A 78 -11.73 9.46 9.02
CA GLU A 78 -12.32 10.74 9.50
C GLU A 78 -13.87 10.68 9.38
N GLU A 79 -14.52 9.99 10.34
CA GLU A 79 -15.83 10.42 10.84
C GLU A 79 -15.59 11.01 12.25
N ASP A 80 -15.08 12.24 12.31
CA ASP A 80 -15.23 13.05 13.53
C ASP A 80 -16.68 13.59 13.52
N GLU A 81 -17.52 13.04 14.39
CA GLU A 81 -18.91 13.48 14.68
C GLU A 81 -19.05 14.99 14.94
#